data_AF-A0A2G1W4B0-F1
#
_entry.id   AF-A0A2G1W4B0-F1
#
_cell.length_a   1.000
_cell.length_b   1.000
_cell.length_c   1.000
_cell.angle_alpha   90.00
_cell.angle_beta   90.00
_cell.angle_gamma   90.00
#
_symmetry.space_group_name_H-M   'P 1'
#
loop_
_entity.id
_entity.type
_entity.pdbx_description
1 polymer ?
#
loop_
_entity_poly.entity_id
_entity_poly.type
_entity_poly.pdbx_seq_one_letter_code
_entity_poly.pdbx_strand_id
1 'polypeptide(L)'
;MRSSLMDDPSRQDVFAERSLSMLGSFEYQVLQLRTMSDPLDATFVSRALAAIQSIRMEAADLELDAIESTSRDIQTAIQQIAALGNSPNPTTVRKILRQTDRLRQLIETEANEPTGLDDRQTTQNAGSTKTPAPKRVRPPFTPPPAANRLEDLMDEIQIRLDDCLSVEGQTSDTPEPTEDSDLPSADGDESENSGDDVIES
;
A
#
# COMPACT_ATOMS: atom_id res chain seq x y z
N MET A 1 12.78 -41.03 -28.59
CA MET A 1 12.50 -40.79 -27.16
C MET A 1 12.83 -39.34 -26.89
N ARG A 2 11.82 -38.48 -26.76
CA ARG A 2 11.98 -37.07 -26.43
C ARG A 2 12.16 -37.01 -24.91
N SER A 3 13.41 -36.86 -24.46
CA SER A 3 13.66 -36.57 -23.06
C SER A 3 12.97 -35.25 -22.75
N SER A 4 12.00 -35.31 -21.85
CA SER A 4 11.47 -34.16 -21.12
C SER A 4 12.67 -33.43 -20.55
N LEU A 5 13.10 -32.37 -21.23
CA LEU A 5 13.93 -31.34 -20.65
C LEU A 5 13.10 -30.84 -19.45
N MET A 6 13.49 -31.23 -18.24
CA MET A 6 12.93 -30.59 -17.05
C MET A 6 13.30 -29.11 -17.20
N ASP A 7 12.30 -28.28 -17.40
CA ASP A 7 12.45 -26.83 -17.39
C ASP A 7 12.82 -26.44 -15.95
N ASP A 8 14.12 -26.51 -15.63
CA ASP A 8 14.63 -25.95 -14.38
C ASP A 8 14.35 -24.43 -14.42
N PRO A 9 13.67 -23.88 -13.40
CA PRO A 9 13.31 -22.47 -13.39
C PRO A 9 14.58 -21.62 -13.44
N SER A 10 14.54 -20.54 -14.23
CA SER A 10 15.67 -19.64 -14.32
C SER A 10 15.95 -19.00 -12.96
N ARG A 11 17.18 -18.51 -12.74
CA ARG A 11 17.50 -17.77 -11.50
C ARG A 11 16.60 -16.55 -11.30
N GLN A 12 16.14 -15.95 -12.40
CA GLN A 12 15.19 -14.83 -12.38
C GLN A 12 13.78 -15.28 -11.98
N ASP A 13 13.31 -16.45 -12.44
CA ASP A 13 12.01 -17.01 -12.03
C ASP A 13 11.98 -17.31 -10.53
N VAL A 14 13.02 -17.95 -10.02
CA VAL A 14 13.16 -18.25 -8.58
C VAL A 14 13.23 -16.96 -7.76
N PHE A 15 13.98 -15.97 -8.26
CA PHE A 15 14.04 -14.65 -7.64
C PHE A 15 12.67 -13.97 -7.62
N ALA A 16 11.93 -14.00 -8.73
CA ALA A 16 10.63 -13.35 -8.87
C ALA A 16 9.61 -13.99 -7.94
N GLU A 17 9.47 -15.32 -7.95
CA GLU A 17 8.55 -16.04 -7.08
C GLU A 17 8.81 -15.71 -5.60
N ARG A 18 10.08 -15.81 -5.18
CA ARG A 18 10.49 -15.53 -3.81
C ARG A 18 10.25 -14.07 -3.44
N SER A 19 10.64 -13.14 -4.30
CA SER A 19 10.50 -11.71 -4.06
C SER A 19 9.05 -11.28 -3.97
N LEU A 20 8.17 -11.81 -4.84
CA LEU A 20 6.73 -11.54 -4.79
C LEU A 20 6.11 -12.05 -3.49
N SER A 21 6.49 -13.25 -3.04
CA SER A 21 6.06 -13.77 -1.73
C SER A 21 6.53 -12.88 -0.56
N MET A 22 7.79 -12.43 -0.60
CA MET A 22 8.33 -11.50 0.41
C MET A 22 7.62 -10.15 0.38
N LEU A 23 7.28 -9.63 -0.80
CA LEU A 23 6.50 -8.39 -0.96
C LEU A 23 5.09 -8.51 -0.42
N GLY A 24 4.42 -9.66 -0.59
CA GLY A 24 3.10 -9.89 0.00
C GLY A 24 3.14 -9.79 1.54
N SER A 25 4.14 -10.40 2.15
CA SER A 25 4.35 -10.31 3.61
C SER A 25 4.70 -8.89 4.05
N PHE A 26 5.54 -8.21 3.28
CA PHE A 26 5.95 -6.84 3.52
C PHE A 26 4.78 -5.85 3.42
N GLU A 27 3.92 -5.99 2.42
CA GLU A 27 2.76 -5.12 2.22
C GLU A 27 1.80 -5.21 3.41
N TYR A 28 1.51 -6.44 3.86
CA TYR A 28 0.75 -6.65 5.08
C TYR A 28 1.42 -5.96 6.27
N GLN A 29 2.75 -6.07 6.40
CA GLN A 29 3.46 -5.41 7.49
C GLN A 29 3.31 -3.88 7.42
N VAL A 30 3.49 -3.28 6.24
CA VAL A 30 3.32 -1.83 6.05
C VAL A 30 1.89 -1.38 6.35
N LEU A 31 0.87 -2.18 6.03
CA LEU A 31 -0.52 -1.88 6.37
C LEU A 31 -0.77 -1.84 7.88
N GLN A 32 -0.20 -2.78 8.63
CA GLN A 32 -0.33 -2.83 10.09
C GLN A 32 0.27 -1.60 10.79
N LEU A 33 1.26 -0.93 10.17
CA LEU A 33 1.79 0.32 10.72
C LEU A 33 0.72 1.41 10.89
N ARG A 34 -0.41 1.34 10.17
CA ARG A 34 -1.53 2.29 10.32
C ARG A 34 -2.31 2.11 11.61
N THR A 35 -2.29 0.91 12.16
CA THR A 35 -3.09 0.51 13.31
C THR A 35 -2.22 0.23 14.54
N MET A 36 -0.90 0.30 14.39
CA MET A 36 0.04 0.15 15.50
C MET A 36 0.08 1.40 16.36
N SER A 37 0.05 1.17 17.68
CA SER A 37 0.23 2.21 18.70
C SER A 37 1.71 2.56 18.86
N ASP A 38 1.96 3.74 19.42
CA ASP A 38 3.32 4.16 19.78
C ASP A 38 3.76 3.59 21.13
N PRO A 39 5.03 3.14 21.23
CA PRO A 39 6.07 3.10 20.21
C PRO A 39 5.94 1.91 19.25
N LEU A 40 6.46 2.06 18.03
CA LEU A 40 6.50 0.96 17.06
C LEU A 40 7.31 -0.24 17.56
N ASP A 41 6.83 -1.45 17.29
CA ASP A 41 7.57 -2.68 17.56
C ASP A 41 8.84 -2.75 16.69
N ALA A 42 10.00 -2.63 17.32
CA ALA A 42 11.30 -2.69 16.66
C ALA A 42 11.52 -4.01 15.89
N THR A 43 10.98 -5.13 16.38
CA THR A 43 11.09 -6.43 15.70
C THR A 43 10.25 -6.45 14.43
N PHE A 44 9.11 -5.76 14.44
CA PHE A 44 8.24 -5.62 13.30
C PHE A 44 8.90 -4.79 12.19
N VAL A 45 9.42 -3.62 12.55
CA VAL A 45 10.13 -2.74 11.62
C VAL A 45 11.40 -3.43 11.08
N SER A 46 12.13 -4.17 11.92
CA SER A 46 13.31 -4.93 11.51
C SER A 46 12.97 -6.04 10.50
N ARG A 47 11.83 -6.73 10.66
CA ARG A 47 11.36 -7.73 9.68
C ARG A 47 11.03 -7.10 8.33
N ALA A 48 10.36 -5.96 8.34
CA ALA A 48 10.05 -5.23 7.11
C ALA A 48 11.32 -4.77 6.37
N LEU A 49 12.31 -4.27 7.12
CA LEU A 49 13.62 -3.89 6.58
C LEU A 49 14.37 -5.09 6.01
N ALA A 50 14.39 -6.22 6.72
CA ALA A 50 15.07 -7.42 6.25
C ALA A 50 14.47 -7.97 4.95
N ALA A 51 13.13 -7.92 4.81
CA ALA A 51 12.46 -8.39 3.61
C ALA A 51 12.88 -7.60 2.36
N ILE A 52 12.83 -6.27 2.44
CA ILE A 52 13.23 -5.39 1.33
C ILE A 52 14.73 -5.45 1.07
N GLN A 53 15.55 -5.56 2.12
CA GLN A 53 16.98 -5.71 1.97
C GLN A 53 17.34 -7.01 1.22
N SER A 54 16.66 -8.12 1.49
CA SER A 54 16.89 -9.38 0.75
C SER A 54 16.62 -9.21 -0.74
N ILE A 55 15.46 -8.63 -1.10
CA ILE A 55 15.09 -8.37 -2.50
C ILE A 55 16.13 -7.47 -3.17
N ARG A 56 16.58 -6.41 -2.48
CA ARG A 56 17.59 -5.49 -3.00
C ARG A 56 18.92 -6.20 -3.28
N MET A 57 19.41 -7.02 -2.35
CA MET A 57 20.69 -7.71 -2.53
C MET A 57 20.62 -8.73 -3.66
N GLU A 58 19.53 -9.49 -3.74
CA GLU A 58 19.33 -10.47 -4.83
C GLU A 58 19.15 -9.78 -6.19
N ALA A 59 18.46 -8.62 -6.23
CA ALA A 59 18.36 -7.80 -7.43
C ALA A 59 19.72 -7.26 -7.89
N ALA A 60 20.57 -6.83 -6.95
CA ALA A 60 21.94 -6.39 -7.26
C ALA A 60 22.80 -7.55 -7.80
N ASP A 61 22.66 -8.75 -7.23
CA ASP A 61 23.36 -9.95 -7.71
C ASP A 61 22.90 -10.38 -9.12
N LEU A 62 21.69 -10.01 -9.52
CA LEU A 62 21.11 -10.26 -10.84
C LEU A 62 21.19 -9.06 -11.79
N GLU A 63 21.87 -7.98 -11.38
CA GLU A 63 22.03 -6.73 -12.16
C GLU A 63 20.68 -6.07 -12.56
N LEU A 64 19.66 -6.22 -11.71
CA LEU A 64 18.32 -5.65 -11.91
C LEU A 64 18.22 -4.24 -11.29
N ASP A 65 18.90 -3.28 -11.89
CA ASP A 65 19.09 -1.91 -11.36
C ASP A 65 17.79 -1.20 -10.94
N ALA A 66 16.73 -1.34 -11.73
CA ALA A 66 15.44 -0.69 -11.45
C ALA A 66 14.77 -1.23 -10.18
N ILE A 67 14.87 -2.54 -9.96
CA ILE A 67 14.37 -3.25 -8.79
C ILE A 67 15.24 -2.90 -7.58
N GLU A 68 16.56 -2.87 -7.75
CA GLU A 68 17.50 -2.48 -6.68
C GLU A 68 17.23 -1.04 -6.20
N SER A 69 17.14 -0.09 -7.13
CA SER A 69 16.88 1.32 -6.81
C SER A 69 15.54 1.51 -6.10
N THR A 70 14.48 0.88 -6.61
CA THR A 70 13.14 1.00 -6.01
C THR A 70 13.11 0.37 -4.61
N SER A 71 13.79 -0.78 -4.42
CA SER A 71 13.92 -1.42 -3.11
C SER A 71 14.70 -0.55 -2.13
N ARG A 72 15.74 0.15 -2.59
CA ARG A 72 16.50 1.10 -1.76
C ARG A 72 15.65 2.25 -1.28
N ASP A 73 14.82 2.84 -2.13
CA ASP A 73 13.92 3.94 -1.75
C ASP A 73 12.92 3.50 -0.67
N ILE A 74 12.35 2.30 -0.81
CA ILE A 74 11.45 1.71 0.18
C ILE A 74 12.18 1.49 1.51
N GLN A 75 13.38 0.93 1.46
CA GLN A 75 14.21 0.71 2.65
C GLN A 75 14.49 2.02 3.39
N THR A 76 14.87 3.08 2.67
CA THR A 76 15.09 4.40 3.26
C THR A 76 13.82 4.96 3.91
N ALA A 77 12.66 4.81 3.26
CA ALA A 77 11.40 5.27 3.84
C ALA A 77 11.07 4.56 5.17
N ILE A 78 11.33 3.26 5.28
CA ILE A 78 11.11 2.53 6.54
C ILE A 78 12.15 2.90 7.60
N GLN A 79 13.40 3.09 7.22
CA GLN A 79 14.44 3.55 8.15
C GLN A 79 14.08 4.92 8.75
N GLN A 80 13.47 5.81 7.96
CA GLN A 80 12.97 7.09 8.47
C GLN A 80 11.85 6.89 9.50
N ILE A 81 10.92 5.97 9.27
CA ILE A 81 9.89 5.60 10.26
C ILE A 81 10.54 5.06 11.54
N ALA A 82 11.47 4.12 11.39
CA ALA A 82 12.21 3.53 12.51
C ALA A 82 12.94 4.58 13.35
N ALA A 83 13.56 5.57 12.69
CA ALA A 83 14.31 6.62 13.35
C ALA A 83 13.41 7.62 14.11
N LEU A 84 12.18 7.82 13.66
CA LEU A 84 11.21 8.67 14.36
C LEU A 84 10.64 7.98 15.61
N GLY A 85 10.66 6.64 15.67
CA GLY A 85 10.18 5.85 16.80
C GLY A 85 8.66 5.88 17.03
N ASN A 86 7.95 6.67 16.23
CA ASN A 86 6.52 6.92 16.31
C ASN A 86 5.81 6.37 15.06
N SER A 87 4.50 6.32 15.17
CA SER A 87 3.58 5.78 14.20
C SER A 87 3.63 6.63 12.94
N PRO A 88 3.75 6.01 11.76
CA PRO A 88 3.93 6.76 10.54
C PRO A 88 2.63 7.43 10.12
N ASN A 89 2.74 8.66 9.63
CA ASN A 89 1.62 9.38 9.02
C ASN A 89 0.99 8.53 7.89
N PRO A 90 -0.34 8.55 7.71
CA PRO A 90 -1.03 7.78 6.67
C PRO A 90 -0.47 8.04 5.27
N THR A 91 -0.02 9.26 4.99
CA THR A 91 0.62 9.66 3.72
C THR A 91 1.94 8.92 3.48
N THR A 92 2.76 8.73 4.52
CA THR A 92 4.03 7.99 4.43
C THR A 92 3.75 6.52 4.13
N VAL A 93 2.78 5.93 4.82
CA VAL A 93 2.37 4.54 4.58
C VAL A 93 1.84 4.37 3.15
N ARG A 94 0.98 5.26 2.67
CA ARG A 94 0.49 5.24 1.28
C ARG A 94 1.64 5.35 0.27
N LYS A 95 2.63 6.21 0.52
CA LYS A 95 3.80 6.36 -0.35
C LYS A 95 4.60 5.05 -0.43
N ILE A 96 4.85 4.41 0.71
CA ILE A 96 5.55 3.12 0.75
C ILE A 96 4.76 2.07 -0.04
N LEU A 97 3.46 1.94 0.18
CA LEU A 97 2.62 0.97 -0.55
C LEU A 97 2.64 1.19 -2.07
N ARG A 98 2.61 2.46 -2.54
CA ARG A 98 2.76 2.76 -3.97
C ARG A 98 4.12 2.34 -4.52
N GLN A 99 5.18 2.50 -3.74
CA GLN A 99 6.52 2.05 -4.13
C GLN A 99 6.61 0.52 -4.14
N THR A 100 5.97 -0.16 -3.18
CA THR A 100 5.84 -1.63 -3.14
C THR A 100 5.12 -2.16 -4.38
N ASP A 101 4.01 -1.53 -4.77
CA ASP A 101 3.25 -1.93 -5.96
C ASP A 101 4.06 -1.72 -7.24
N ARG A 102 4.79 -0.60 -7.34
CA ARG A 102 5.75 -0.38 -8.43
C ARG A 102 6.85 -1.45 -8.45
N LEU A 103 7.38 -1.84 -7.30
CA LEU A 103 8.42 -2.87 -7.20
C LEU A 103 7.88 -4.24 -7.65
N ARG A 104 6.64 -4.58 -7.28
CA ARG A 104 5.94 -5.78 -7.76
C ARG A 104 5.84 -5.79 -9.28
N GLN A 105 5.37 -4.70 -9.89
CA GLN A 105 5.25 -4.59 -11.34
C GLN A 105 6.60 -4.75 -12.05
N LEU A 106 7.68 -4.21 -11.49
CA LEU A 106 9.03 -4.39 -12.03
C LEU A 106 9.46 -5.87 -11.98
N ILE A 107 9.28 -6.53 -10.84
CA ILE A 107 9.62 -7.97 -10.70
C ILE A 107 8.80 -8.83 -11.66
N GLU A 108 7.50 -8.56 -11.80
CA GLU A 108 6.64 -9.27 -12.75
C GLU A 108 7.06 -9.01 -14.20
N THR A 109 7.52 -7.80 -14.52
CA THR A 109 7.99 -7.47 -15.87
C THR A 109 9.28 -8.23 -16.19
N GLU A 110 10.26 -8.21 -15.29
CA GLU A 110 11.53 -8.94 -15.46
C GLU A 110 11.34 -10.46 -15.53
N ALA A 111 10.36 -11.01 -14.80
CA ALA A 111 10.02 -12.43 -14.87
C ALA A 111 9.34 -12.84 -16.19
N ASN A 112 8.69 -11.90 -16.87
CA ASN A 112 7.97 -12.14 -18.12
C ASN A 112 8.71 -11.68 -19.37
N GLU A 113 9.84 -10.96 -19.22
CA GLU A 113 10.72 -10.64 -20.35
C GLU A 113 11.43 -11.93 -20.79
N PRO A 114 11.16 -12.44 -22.01
CA PRO A 114 11.95 -13.52 -22.55
C PRO A 114 13.37 -13.00 -22.71
N THR A 115 14.34 -13.64 -22.06
CA THR A 115 15.76 -13.34 -22.16
C THR A 115 16.20 -13.53 -23.62
N GLY A 116 16.06 -12.49 -24.42
CA GLY A 116 16.21 -12.53 -25.86
C GLY A 116 16.40 -11.11 -26.37
N LEU A 117 17.67 -10.72 -26.52
CA LEU A 117 18.09 -9.58 -27.31
C LEU A 117 17.36 -9.59 -28.65
N ASP A 118 16.40 -8.68 -28.83
CA ASP A 118 15.94 -8.32 -30.17
C ASP A 118 16.01 -6.80 -30.29
N ASP A 119 17.22 -6.36 -30.66
CA ASP A 119 17.47 -5.12 -31.37
C ASP A 119 16.47 -4.99 -32.52
N ARG A 120 15.31 -4.39 -32.26
CA ARG A 120 14.43 -3.90 -33.33
C ARG A 120 15.04 -2.64 -33.92
N GLN A 121 16.09 -2.86 -34.70
CA GLN A 121 16.48 -1.99 -35.81
C GLN A 121 15.21 -1.66 -36.61
N THR A 122 14.80 -0.40 -36.52
CA THR A 122 13.81 0.17 -37.42
C THR A 122 14.45 0.25 -38.80
N THR A 123 14.23 -0.77 -39.63
CA THR A 123 14.58 -0.71 -41.04
C THR A 123 13.61 0.24 -41.74
N GLN A 124 14.09 1.45 -42.01
CA GLN A 124 13.50 2.29 -43.04
C GLN A 124 13.67 1.58 -44.39
N ASN A 125 12.57 1.19 -45.01
CA ASN A 125 12.54 1.00 -46.45
C ASN A 125 11.28 1.63 -47.05
N ALA A 126 11.54 2.71 -47.80
CA ALA A 126 10.59 3.35 -48.68
C ALA A 126 10.37 2.46 -49.92
N GLY A 127 9.10 2.26 -50.30
CA GLY A 127 8.70 1.55 -51.51
C GLY A 127 7.29 1.93 -51.91
N SER A 128 7.19 2.92 -52.79
CA SER A 128 5.97 3.58 -53.29
C SER A 128 5.15 2.68 -54.22
N THR A 129 3.83 2.57 -54.03
CA THR A 129 2.86 2.50 -55.15
C THR A 129 1.50 3.09 -54.76
N LYS A 130 0.98 3.90 -55.68
CA LYS A 130 -0.19 4.79 -55.58
C LYS A 130 -1.52 4.05 -55.47
N THR A 131 -2.40 4.50 -54.59
CA THR A 131 -3.85 4.72 -54.86
C THR A 131 -4.38 5.70 -53.78
N PRO A 132 -4.87 6.92 -54.10
CA PRO A 132 -5.42 7.81 -53.08
C PRO A 132 -6.86 7.39 -52.76
N ALA A 133 -7.08 6.78 -51.60
CA ALA A 133 -8.42 6.62 -51.04
C ALA A 133 -9.02 8.00 -50.69
N PRO A 134 -10.34 8.20 -50.83
CA PRO A 134 -10.99 9.49 -50.60
C PRO A 134 -10.73 9.96 -49.16
N LYS A 135 -10.22 11.19 -49.03
CA LYS A 135 -9.95 11.85 -47.74
C LYS A 135 -11.26 11.99 -46.97
N ARG A 136 -11.53 11.08 -46.03
CA ARG A 136 -12.45 11.35 -44.93
C ARG A 136 -11.83 12.48 -44.12
N VAL A 137 -12.40 13.66 -44.25
CA VAL A 137 -12.14 14.79 -43.35
C VAL A 137 -12.58 14.33 -41.96
N ARG A 138 -11.61 13.90 -41.13
CA ARG A 138 -11.86 13.75 -39.70
C ARG A 138 -12.23 15.14 -39.20
N PRO A 139 -13.34 15.32 -38.46
CA PRO A 139 -13.55 16.56 -37.72
C PRO A 139 -12.31 16.81 -36.85
N PRO A 140 -11.89 18.08 -36.65
CA PRO A 140 -10.80 18.39 -35.75
C PRO A 140 -11.11 17.72 -34.41
N PHE A 141 -10.18 16.91 -33.92
CA PHE A 141 -10.28 16.40 -32.56
C PHE A 141 -10.13 17.60 -31.65
N THR A 142 -11.25 18.16 -31.21
CA THR A 142 -11.26 19.03 -30.04
C THR A 142 -10.93 18.12 -28.86
N PRO A 143 -9.74 18.25 -28.23
CA PRO A 143 -9.52 17.59 -26.97
C PRO A 143 -10.67 18.02 -26.04
N PRO A 144 -11.33 17.10 -25.32
CA PRO A 144 -12.27 17.50 -24.29
C PRO A 144 -11.54 18.48 -23.36
N PRO A 145 -12.21 19.53 -22.85
CA PRO A 145 -11.61 20.43 -21.88
C PRO A 145 -11.03 19.55 -20.79
N ALA A 146 -9.75 19.76 -20.47
CA ALA A 146 -9.00 18.95 -19.51
C ALA A 146 -9.92 18.66 -18.33
N ALA A 147 -10.41 17.43 -18.26
CA ALA A 147 -11.01 16.96 -17.05
C ALA A 147 -9.91 17.16 -16.02
N ASN A 148 -10.15 18.07 -15.07
CA ASN A 148 -9.39 18.12 -13.82
C ASN A 148 -9.19 16.67 -13.42
N ARG A 149 -7.92 16.31 -13.23
CA ARG A 149 -7.41 14.96 -13.38
C ARG A 149 -8.28 14.00 -12.58
N LEU A 150 -8.40 12.75 -12.99
CA LEU A 150 -9.11 11.72 -12.20
C LEU A 150 -8.71 11.76 -10.71
N GLU A 151 -7.46 12.16 -10.46
CA GLU A 151 -6.88 12.54 -9.17
C GLU A 151 -7.72 13.57 -8.38
N ASP A 152 -8.09 14.70 -8.97
CA ASP A 152 -8.89 15.77 -8.34
C ASP A 152 -10.33 15.30 -8.04
N LEU A 153 -10.91 14.50 -8.93
CA LEU A 153 -12.25 13.93 -8.74
C LEU A 153 -12.25 12.90 -7.60
N MET A 154 -11.18 12.10 -7.49
CA MET A 154 -11.01 11.17 -6.40
C MET A 154 -10.82 11.89 -5.06
N ASP A 155 -10.04 12.96 -5.03
CA ASP A 155 -9.84 13.78 -3.82
C ASP A 155 -11.16 14.44 -3.38
N GLU A 156 -11.97 14.96 -4.32
CA GLU A 156 -13.28 15.55 -4.01
C GLU A 156 -14.29 14.50 -3.51
N ILE A 157 -14.30 13.30 -4.09
CA ILE A 157 -15.15 12.19 -3.62
C ILE A 157 -14.73 11.76 -2.21
N GLN A 158 -13.43 11.76 -1.92
CA GLN A 158 -12.90 11.31 -0.64
C GLN A 158 -13.20 12.32 0.49
N ILE A 159 -13.09 13.63 0.21
CA ILE A 159 -13.50 14.69 1.15
C ILE A 159 -14.99 14.59 1.49
N ARG A 160 -15.86 14.39 0.49
CA ARG A 160 -17.31 14.26 0.73
C ARG A 160 -17.67 13.02 1.54
N LEU A 161 -16.93 11.91 1.38
CA LEU A 161 -17.14 10.70 2.17
C LEU A 161 -16.67 10.89 3.62
N ASP A 162 -15.56 11.59 3.85
CA ASP A 162 -15.09 11.93 5.20
C ASP A 162 -16.07 12.88 5.92
N ASP A 163 -16.67 13.84 5.22
CA ASP A 163 -17.71 14.71 5.78
C ASP A 163 -18.98 13.93 6.15
N CYS A 164 -19.41 12.96 5.34
CA CYS A 164 -20.57 12.10 5.66
C CYS A 164 -20.30 11.14 6.82
N LEU A 165 -19.06 10.71 7.02
CA LEU A 165 -18.66 9.81 8.11
C LEU A 165 -18.30 10.57 9.40
N SER A 166 -18.06 11.87 9.32
CA SER A 166 -17.78 12.74 10.47
C SER A 166 -19.05 13.28 11.15
N VAL A 167 -20.25 12.95 10.65
CA VAL A 167 -21.55 13.25 11.29
C VAL A 167 -21.94 12.13 12.26
N GLU A 168 -21.04 11.79 13.19
CA GLU A 168 -21.40 11.09 14.43
C GLU A 168 -20.72 11.83 15.58
N GLY A 169 -21.35 12.93 16.02
CA GLY A 169 -20.89 13.65 17.20
C GLY A 169 -21.11 15.16 17.19
N GLN A 170 -22.29 15.64 16.78
CA GLN A 170 -22.72 16.99 17.16
C GLN A 170 -24.01 16.89 17.97
N THR A 171 -23.82 16.87 19.29
CA THR A 171 -24.82 17.21 20.28
C THR A 171 -25.40 18.59 19.98
N SER A 172 -26.69 18.66 19.69
CA SER A 172 -27.44 19.92 19.67
C SER A 172 -28.58 19.85 20.70
N ASP A 173 -28.46 20.75 21.67
CA ASP A 173 -29.31 21.14 22.80
C ASP A 173 -30.86 21.03 22.65
N THR A 174 -31.48 20.38 23.67
CA THR A 174 -32.45 20.90 24.69
C THR A 174 -33.84 21.41 24.18
N PRO A 175 -35.00 21.01 24.78
CA PRO A 175 -35.38 21.30 26.18
C PRO A 175 -36.07 20.19 27.02
N GLU A 176 -35.89 20.33 28.34
CA GLU A 176 -36.63 19.71 29.44
C GLU A 176 -38.16 19.68 29.22
N PRO A 177 -38.84 18.63 29.74
CA PRO A 177 -40.12 18.81 30.39
C PRO A 177 -39.99 18.44 31.86
N THR A 178 -40.14 19.46 32.70
CA THR A 178 -40.57 19.36 34.09
C THR A 178 -41.90 18.60 34.13
N GLU A 179 -42.01 17.55 34.93
CA GLU A 179 -43.20 17.30 35.76
C GLU A 179 -43.00 16.11 36.71
N ASP A 180 -43.13 16.44 37.98
CA ASP A 180 -43.43 15.65 39.16
C ASP A 180 -43.95 14.22 38.95
N SER A 181 -43.34 13.28 39.66
CA SER A 181 -44.08 12.22 40.34
C SER A 181 -43.35 11.78 41.60
N ASP A 182 -43.92 12.26 42.70
CA ASP A 182 -43.68 11.97 44.09
C ASP A 182 -43.84 10.48 44.50
N LEU A 183 -42.89 10.04 45.34
CA LEU A 183 -43.00 9.10 46.49
C LEU A 183 -43.07 7.56 46.27
N PRO A 184 -42.68 6.73 47.29
CA PRO A 184 -41.76 6.95 48.40
C PRO A 184 -40.70 5.84 48.61
N SER A 185 -39.74 6.18 49.47
CA SER A 185 -38.64 5.39 50.04
C SER A 185 -39.05 4.08 50.73
N ALA A 186 -38.14 3.10 50.69
CA ALA A 186 -37.97 2.13 51.76
C ALA A 186 -36.48 1.92 52.03
N ASP A 187 -36.05 2.36 53.21
CA ASP A 187 -34.76 2.15 53.87
C ASP A 187 -34.41 0.67 54.09
N GLY A 188 -33.12 0.40 54.29
CA GLY A 188 -32.55 -0.88 54.72
C GLY A 188 -31.17 -1.09 54.11
N ASP A 189 -30.12 -0.35 54.47
CA ASP A 189 -29.33 -0.44 55.71
C ASP A 189 -28.43 -1.71 55.79
N GLU A 190 -27.15 -1.46 56.02
CA GLU A 190 -26.06 -2.35 56.51
C GLU A 190 -25.60 -3.51 55.57
N SER A 191 -24.33 -3.86 55.40
CA SER A 191 -23.12 -3.62 56.18
C SER A 191 -21.87 -3.62 55.29
N GLU A 192 -20.89 -2.86 55.75
CA GLU A 192 -19.46 -3.02 55.50
C GLU A 192 -19.01 -4.50 55.56
N ASN A 193 -18.11 -4.90 54.66
CA ASN A 193 -17.12 -5.91 55.03
C ASN A 193 -15.72 -5.36 54.72
N SER A 194 -15.09 -4.97 55.80
CA SER A 194 -13.75 -4.47 56.02
C SER A 194 -12.69 -5.58 55.86
N GLY A 195 -11.44 -5.17 55.64
CA GLY A 195 -10.22 -5.92 55.99
C GLY A 195 -9.69 -6.83 54.87
N ASP A 196 -8.56 -6.57 54.21
CA ASP A 196 -7.21 -6.24 54.69
C ASP A 196 -6.46 -7.41 55.35
N ASP A 197 -5.14 -7.45 55.07
CA ASP A 197 -4.07 -8.33 55.60
C ASP A 197 -4.00 -9.81 55.16
N VAL A 198 -2.86 -10.50 55.00
CA VAL A 198 -1.42 -10.21 54.76
C VAL A 198 -0.70 -11.59 54.76
N ILE A 199 0.25 -11.77 53.82
CA ILE A 199 1.56 -12.50 53.84
C ILE A 199 1.70 -13.95 54.42
N GLU A 200 2.53 -14.73 53.69
CA GLU A 200 3.52 -15.75 54.12
C GLU A 200 3.09 -17.18 54.48
N SER A 201 3.39 -18.12 53.57
CA SER A 201 4.50 -19.10 53.74
C SER A 201 4.74 -19.85 52.43
#